data_AF-A0A4U6LFM9-F1
#
_entry.id   AF-A0A4U6LFM9-F1
#
_cell.length_a   1.000
_cell.length_b   1.000
_cell.length_c   1.000
_cell.angle_alpha   90.00
_cell.angle_beta   90.00
_cell.angle_gamma   90.00
#
_symmetry.space_group_name_H-M   'P 1'
#
loop_
_entity.id
_entity.type
_entity.pdbx_description
1 polymer ?
#
loop_
_entity_poly.entity_id
_entity_poly.type
_entity_poly.pdbx_seq_one_letter_code
_entity_poly.pdbx_strand_id
1 'polypeptide(L)'
;MNKTKTETRRVSWTVEELRFLEEHTGTMTQAEMAKHLGRTRLAVKATVRALGRGKAWTEAELDIVQTRCISQAGITQALPLLPGRERPAVFLMAVNMGLISDGCRNWSEAEARMLEKYYPSEGSSVASRLPGRTPAAVIIQAGKLGIVFEGSQETFHQRWSDEEKRLLERNRYLPLAKLTVLFPERTKASVRSYRQLLNKRRDSTSCHSKMNEREKGAPEARNHHTDWNDEDSAFLETWYGTMSTELIAEILGRSRRAIKLAVRNRMVTGQVESATGISLSDSRSKLVQRKWSQEEWQRLEANHHLPLAELTALFPGRTPMAVRGACSRLTARRKKTGG
;
A
#
# COMPACT_ATOMS: atom_id res chain seq x y z
N MET A 1 -10.13 -15.35 -27.48
CA MET A 1 -10.87 -15.31 -26.20
C MET A 1 -10.04 -14.54 -25.18
N ASN A 2 -10.40 -13.29 -24.88
CA ASN A 2 -9.58 -12.42 -24.04
C ASN A 2 -9.95 -12.60 -22.56
N LYS A 3 -8.97 -12.98 -21.74
CA LYS A 3 -9.13 -13.06 -20.27
C LYS A 3 -9.21 -11.64 -19.71
N THR A 4 -10.40 -11.21 -19.34
CA THR A 4 -10.62 -9.91 -18.68
C THR A 4 -9.96 -9.91 -17.30
N LYS A 5 -9.29 -8.79 -16.96
CA LYS A 5 -8.86 -8.54 -15.57
C LYS A 5 -10.11 -8.54 -14.71
N THR A 6 -10.19 -9.48 -13.75
CA THR A 6 -11.30 -9.54 -12.81
C THR A 6 -11.42 -8.24 -12.04
N GLU A 7 -12.63 -7.67 -12.03
CA GLU A 7 -12.91 -6.42 -11.33
C GLU A 7 -12.67 -6.59 -9.83
N THR A 8 -11.60 -6.00 -9.30
CA THR A 8 -11.30 -5.98 -7.86
C THR A 8 -12.16 -4.98 -7.10
N ARG A 9 -13.48 -5.02 -7.34
CA ARG A 9 -14.48 -4.41 -6.47
C ARG A 9 -14.47 -5.19 -5.15
N ARG A 10 -14.65 -4.50 -4.02
CA ARG A 10 -14.82 -5.15 -2.71
C ARG A 10 -16.22 -5.78 -2.64
N VAL A 11 -16.41 -6.89 -3.34
CA VAL A 11 -17.64 -7.68 -3.27
C VAL A 11 -17.68 -8.31 -1.88
N SER A 12 -18.73 -8.00 -1.12
CA SER A 12 -19.04 -8.66 0.15
C SER A 12 -19.16 -10.17 -0.06
N TRP A 13 -18.90 -10.94 0.99
CA TRP A 13 -19.05 -12.39 0.93
C TRP A 13 -20.53 -12.75 1.08
N THR A 14 -21.06 -13.61 0.19
CA THR A 14 -22.42 -14.13 0.33
C THR A 14 -22.47 -15.22 1.39
N VAL A 15 -23.66 -15.50 1.93
CA VAL A 15 -23.87 -16.59 2.90
C VAL A 15 -23.49 -17.95 2.29
N GLU A 16 -23.72 -18.12 0.98
CA GLU A 16 -23.35 -19.33 0.23
C GLU A 16 -21.83 -19.47 0.09
N GLU A 17 -21.10 -18.40 -0.24
CA GLU A 17 -19.64 -18.42 -0.28
C GLU A 17 -19.03 -18.70 1.10
N LEU A 18 -19.64 -18.20 2.18
CA LEU A 18 -19.21 -18.46 3.56
C LEU A 18 -19.46 -19.92 3.96
N ARG A 19 -20.66 -20.46 3.70
CA ARG A 19 -21.00 -21.89 3.93
C ARG A 19 -20.08 -22.82 3.14
N PHE A 20 -19.82 -22.52 1.87
CA PHE A 20 -18.88 -23.27 1.05
C PHE A 20 -17.48 -23.31 1.67
N LEU A 21 -16.98 -22.17 2.18
CA LEU A 21 -15.71 -22.14 2.91
C LEU A 21 -15.77 -22.91 4.23
N GLU A 22 -16.86 -22.84 4.99
CA GLU A 22 -17.01 -23.60 6.24
C GLU A 22 -16.92 -25.11 6.00
N GLU A 23 -17.58 -25.62 4.96
CA GLU A 23 -17.61 -27.04 4.61
C GLU A 23 -16.29 -27.54 3.97
N HIS A 24 -15.66 -26.73 3.12
CA HIS A 24 -14.51 -27.16 2.30
C HIS A 24 -13.13 -26.81 2.87
N THR A 25 -13.05 -26.14 4.04
CA THR A 25 -11.77 -25.74 4.66
C THR A 25 -10.85 -26.88 5.09
N GLY A 26 -11.38 -28.10 5.26
CA GLY A 26 -10.61 -29.31 5.56
C GLY A 26 -10.31 -30.20 4.35
N THR A 27 -11.11 -30.12 3.28
CA THR A 27 -11.08 -31.05 2.14
C THR A 27 -10.40 -30.48 0.90
N MET A 28 -10.50 -29.17 0.66
CA MET A 28 -9.95 -28.52 -0.54
C MET A 28 -8.84 -27.53 -0.19
N THR A 29 -7.90 -27.33 -1.11
CA THR A 29 -6.87 -26.30 -0.93
C THR A 29 -7.45 -24.89 -1.09
N GLN A 30 -6.80 -23.91 -0.47
CA GLN A 30 -7.17 -22.49 -0.64
C GLN A 30 -7.04 -21.99 -2.09
N ALA A 31 -6.31 -22.70 -2.96
CA ALA A 31 -6.21 -22.40 -4.38
C ALA A 31 -7.43 -22.90 -5.16
N GLU A 32 -7.92 -24.10 -4.85
CA GLU A 32 -9.10 -24.68 -5.49
C GLU A 32 -10.39 -23.99 -5.03
N MET A 33 -10.51 -23.70 -3.73
CA MET A 33 -11.60 -22.87 -3.20
C MET A 33 -11.64 -21.49 -3.89
N ALA A 34 -10.47 -20.85 -4.08
CA ALA A 34 -10.39 -19.57 -4.79
C ALA A 34 -10.81 -19.67 -6.26
N LYS A 35 -10.46 -20.77 -6.95
CA LYS A 35 -10.89 -21.06 -8.32
C LYS A 35 -12.40 -21.27 -8.41
N HIS A 36 -12.99 -22.02 -7.48
CA HIS A 36 -14.44 -22.28 -7.43
C HIS A 36 -15.25 -21.01 -7.18
N LEU A 37 -14.79 -20.17 -6.24
CA LEU A 37 -15.49 -18.94 -5.83
C LEU A 37 -15.20 -17.74 -6.75
N GLY A 38 -14.33 -17.86 -7.75
CA GLY A 38 -13.87 -16.74 -8.58
C GLY A 38 -13.10 -15.66 -7.80
N ARG A 39 -12.64 -15.95 -6.58
CA ARG A 39 -11.94 -15.04 -5.66
C ARG A 39 -10.42 -15.21 -5.78
N THR A 40 -9.66 -14.33 -5.15
CA THR A 40 -8.20 -14.53 -5.01
C THR A 40 -7.88 -15.44 -3.82
N ARG A 41 -6.81 -16.25 -3.92
CA ARG A 41 -6.31 -17.11 -2.81
C ARG A 41 -6.13 -16.33 -1.51
N LEU A 42 -5.68 -15.08 -1.59
CA LEU A 42 -5.48 -14.21 -0.42
C LEU A 42 -6.81 -13.77 0.23
N ALA A 43 -7.86 -13.54 -0.57
CA ALA A 43 -9.19 -13.22 -0.05
C ALA A 43 -9.79 -14.42 0.70
N VAL A 44 -9.72 -15.63 0.11
CA VAL A 44 -10.12 -16.89 0.76
C VAL A 44 -9.34 -17.12 2.06
N LYS A 45 -8.01 -16.97 2.03
CA LYS A 45 -7.17 -17.12 3.24
C LYS A 45 -7.56 -16.15 4.36
N ALA A 46 -7.96 -14.92 4.01
CA ALA A 46 -8.38 -13.91 4.98
C ALA A 46 -9.74 -14.23 5.61
N THR A 47 -10.74 -14.69 4.84
CA THR A 47 -12.06 -15.05 5.38
C THR A 47 -12.04 -16.36 6.16
N VAL A 48 -11.32 -17.39 5.69
CA VAL A 48 -11.12 -18.62 6.46
C VAL A 48 -10.50 -18.34 7.83
N ARG A 49 -9.57 -17.38 7.92
CA ARG A 49 -9.02 -16.92 9.21
C ARG A 49 -10.05 -16.15 10.04
N ALA A 50 -10.86 -15.29 9.43
CA ALA A 50 -11.90 -14.53 10.12
C ALA A 50 -13.04 -15.41 10.67
N LEU A 51 -13.34 -16.52 9.99
CA LEU A 51 -14.29 -17.56 10.43
C LEU A 51 -13.73 -18.48 11.54
N GLY A 52 -12.51 -18.25 12.03
CA GLY A 52 -11.83 -19.15 12.98
C GLY A 52 -11.41 -20.51 12.40
N ARG A 53 -11.73 -20.79 11.12
CA ARG A 53 -11.44 -22.04 10.39
C ARG A 53 -10.01 -22.11 9.82
N GLY A 54 -9.11 -21.21 10.23
CA GLY A 54 -7.70 -21.32 9.86
C GLY A 54 -7.10 -22.59 10.46
N LYS A 55 -6.84 -23.62 9.63
CA LYS A 55 -6.48 -24.99 10.02
C LYS A 55 -5.66 -25.05 11.33
N ALA A 56 -6.35 -25.29 12.44
CA ALA A 56 -5.74 -25.44 13.76
C ALA A 56 -4.79 -26.64 13.73
N TRP A 57 -3.69 -26.60 14.49
CA TRP A 57 -2.80 -27.75 14.61
C TRP A 57 -3.51 -28.83 15.43
N THR A 58 -3.73 -30.01 14.86
CA THR A 58 -4.28 -31.15 15.59
C THR A 58 -3.21 -31.82 16.43
N GLU A 59 -3.58 -32.52 17.51
CA GLU A 59 -2.63 -33.24 18.37
C GLU A 59 -1.73 -34.20 17.60
N ALA A 60 -2.28 -34.90 16.59
CA ALA A 60 -1.49 -35.74 15.69
C ALA A 60 -0.51 -34.96 14.80
N GLU A 61 -0.87 -33.77 14.29
CA GLU A 61 0.08 -32.91 13.58
C GLU A 61 1.15 -32.33 14.53
N LEU A 62 0.80 -32.04 15.78
CA LEU A 62 1.71 -31.54 16.81
C LEU A 62 2.75 -32.62 17.19
N ASP A 63 2.31 -33.87 17.40
CA ASP A 63 3.18 -35.01 17.69
C ASP A 63 4.19 -35.25 16.56
N ILE A 64 3.74 -35.29 15.29
CA ILE A 64 4.63 -35.43 14.13
C ILE A 64 5.70 -34.33 14.10
N VAL A 65 5.33 -33.08 14.44
CA VAL A 65 6.30 -31.98 14.55
C VAL A 65 7.25 -32.21 15.73
N GLN A 66 6.74 -32.63 16.90
CA GLN A 66 7.54 -32.88 18.10
C GLN A 66 8.56 -34.02 17.90
N THR A 67 8.17 -35.14 17.29
CA THR A 67 9.09 -36.27 17.08
C THR A 67 10.09 -36.01 15.94
N ARG A 68 9.65 -35.39 14.83
CA ARG A 68 10.46 -35.34 13.59
C ARG A 68 11.08 -33.99 13.27
N CYS A 69 10.52 -32.87 13.74
CA CYS A 69 11.04 -31.53 13.46
C CYS A 69 12.02 -31.03 14.52
N ILE A 70 12.99 -31.88 14.92
CA ILE A 70 14.13 -31.50 15.80
C ILE A 70 15.21 -30.75 14.99
N SER A 71 15.16 -30.81 13.65
CA SER A 71 16.09 -30.10 12.77
C SER A 71 15.42 -29.59 11.48
N GLN A 72 16.10 -28.65 10.80
CA GLN A 72 15.69 -28.14 9.48
C GLN A 72 15.67 -29.23 8.40
N ALA A 73 16.45 -30.31 8.57
CA ALA A 73 16.35 -31.51 7.74
C ALA A 73 15.07 -32.31 8.07
N GLY A 74 14.77 -32.48 9.36
CA GLY A 74 13.57 -33.15 9.87
C GLY A 74 12.25 -32.56 9.37
N ILE A 75 12.14 -31.23 9.24
CA ILE A 75 10.99 -30.58 8.59
C ILE A 75 10.74 -31.11 7.17
N THR A 76 11.80 -31.40 6.42
CA THR A 76 11.67 -31.95 5.05
C THR A 76 11.07 -33.36 5.06
N GLN A 77 11.38 -34.15 6.10
CA GLN A 77 10.88 -35.51 6.30
C GLN A 77 9.47 -35.54 6.93
N ALA A 78 9.08 -34.50 7.66
CA ALA A 78 7.74 -34.36 8.22
C ALA A 78 6.69 -33.89 7.19
N LEU A 79 7.11 -33.16 6.14
CA LEU A 79 6.19 -32.61 5.12
C LEU A 79 5.25 -33.64 4.45
N PRO A 80 5.72 -34.82 4.01
CA PRO A 80 4.84 -35.84 3.44
C PRO A 80 3.76 -36.36 4.43
N LEU A 81 4.01 -36.23 5.74
CA LEU A 81 3.10 -36.67 6.81
C LEU A 81 2.14 -35.57 7.29
N LEU A 82 2.28 -34.34 6.77
CA LEU A 82 1.48 -33.18 7.14
C LEU A 82 0.69 -32.63 5.93
N PRO A 83 -0.26 -33.40 5.36
CA PRO A 83 -0.99 -33.00 4.17
C PRO A 83 -1.71 -31.65 4.36
N GLY A 84 -1.46 -30.72 3.43
CA GLY A 84 -1.98 -29.36 3.49
C GLY A 84 -1.22 -28.39 4.40
N ARG A 85 -0.07 -28.77 4.97
CA ARG A 85 0.87 -27.84 5.63
C ARG A 85 2.03 -27.49 4.69
N GLU A 86 2.22 -26.20 4.41
CA GLU A 86 3.38 -25.72 3.65
C GLU A 86 4.64 -25.70 4.55
N ARG A 87 5.85 -25.91 3.99
CA ARG A 87 7.14 -25.88 4.72
C ARG A 87 7.29 -24.69 5.69
N PRO A 88 6.92 -23.44 5.35
CA PRO A 88 7.05 -22.32 6.27
C PRO A 88 6.13 -22.41 7.50
N ALA A 89 4.98 -23.09 7.39
CA ALA A 89 4.08 -23.30 8.52
C ALA A 89 4.64 -24.34 9.50
N VAL A 90 5.19 -25.44 8.98
CA VAL A 90 5.86 -26.48 9.78
C VAL A 90 7.10 -25.91 10.48
N PHE A 91 7.91 -25.13 9.76
CA PHE A 91 9.06 -24.43 10.34
C PHE A 91 8.66 -23.48 11.47
N LEU A 92 7.65 -22.63 11.25
CA LEU A 92 7.18 -21.69 12.27
C LEU A 92 6.64 -22.42 13.50
N MET A 93 5.98 -23.56 13.34
CA MET A 93 5.48 -24.35 14.47
C MET A 93 6.61 -24.99 15.27
N ALA A 94 7.60 -25.60 14.60
CA ALA A 94 8.77 -26.18 15.26
C ALA A 94 9.59 -25.13 16.03
N VAL A 95 9.71 -23.92 15.49
CA VAL A 95 10.30 -22.76 16.19
C VAL A 95 9.45 -22.32 17.38
N ASN A 96 8.12 -22.25 17.23
CA ASN A 96 7.20 -21.87 18.32
C ASN A 96 7.15 -22.90 19.46
N MET A 97 7.44 -24.17 19.16
CA MET A 97 7.63 -25.25 20.15
C MET A 97 9.04 -25.29 20.76
N GLY A 98 9.98 -24.46 20.30
CA GLY A 98 11.37 -24.49 20.75
C GLY A 98 12.20 -25.69 20.26
N LEU A 99 11.66 -26.53 19.37
CA LEU A 99 12.31 -27.74 18.85
C LEU A 99 13.46 -27.42 17.88
N ILE A 100 13.37 -26.27 17.21
CA ILE A 100 14.40 -25.75 16.32
C ILE A 100 14.66 -24.31 16.73
N SER A 101 15.91 -24.00 17.06
CA SER A 101 16.38 -22.63 17.25
C SER A 101 15.97 -21.76 16.06
N ASP A 102 15.48 -20.55 16.29
CA ASP A 102 15.21 -19.61 15.19
C ASP A 102 16.53 -19.10 14.58
N GLY A 103 17.21 -19.96 13.83
CA GLY A 103 18.42 -19.66 13.05
C GLY A 103 18.18 -18.69 11.89
N CYS A 104 16.98 -18.11 11.79
CA CYS A 104 16.70 -16.96 10.94
C CYS A 104 16.71 -15.63 11.72
N ARG A 105 16.48 -15.64 13.05
CA ARG A 105 16.45 -14.42 13.88
C ARG A 105 17.54 -14.34 14.95
N ASN A 106 17.83 -15.44 15.62
CA ASN A 106 18.77 -15.47 16.74
C ASN A 106 20.16 -15.82 16.20
N TRP A 107 21.14 -14.98 16.48
CA TRP A 107 22.55 -15.25 16.19
C TRP A 107 23.21 -15.79 17.45
N SER A 108 23.85 -16.95 17.34
CA SER A 108 24.66 -17.47 18.43
C SER A 108 25.95 -16.66 18.56
N GLU A 109 26.54 -16.64 19.76
CA GLU A 109 27.82 -15.99 19.97
C GLU A 109 28.94 -16.59 19.10
N ALA A 110 28.86 -17.88 18.80
CA ALA A 110 29.81 -18.55 17.91
C ALA A 110 29.75 -17.97 16.48
N GLU A 111 28.54 -17.74 15.96
CA GLU A 111 28.36 -17.08 14.66
C GLU A 111 28.78 -15.59 14.72
N ALA A 112 28.55 -14.90 15.84
CA ALA A 112 29.00 -13.52 16.03
C ALA A 112 30.55 -13.42 16.04
N ARG A 113 31.24 -14.31 16.75
CA ARG A 113 32.72 -14.42 16.74
C ARG A 113 33.25 -14.77 15.34
N MET A 114 32.54 -15.59 14.58
CA MET A 114 32.87 -15.87 13.18
C MET A 114 32.70 -14.64 12.27
N LEU A 115 31.66 -13.82 12.47
CA LEU A 115 31.53 -12.54 11.77
C LEU A 115 32.67 -11.60 12.14
N GLU A 116 32.97 -11.42 13.42
CA GLU A 116 34.04 -10.51 13.88
C GLU A 116 35.40 -10.87 13.27
N LYS A 117 35.71 -12.16 13.18
CA LYS A 117 36.99 -12.64 12.63
C LYS A 117 37.08 -12.64 11.11
N TYR A 118 36.01 -12.98 10.38
CA TYR A 118 36.07 -13.23 8.93
C TYR A 118 35.31 -12.19 8.09
N TYR A 119 34.35 -11.46 8.66
CA TYR A 119 33.59 -10.46 7.89
C TYR A 119 34.44 -9.27 7.44
N PRO A 120 35.46 -8.78 8.18
CA PRO A 120 36.34 -7.72 7.67
C PRO A 120 37.06 -8.09 6.36
N SER A 121 37.51 -9.34 6.21
CA SER A 121 38.30 -9.78 5.05
C SER A 121 37.48 -10.44 3.93
N GLU A 122 36.40 -11.16 4.25
CA GLU A 122 35.57 -11.92 3.29
C GLU A 122 34.18 -11.32 3.06
N GLY A 123 33.72 -10.40 3.92
CA GLY A 123 32.44 -9.71 3.77
C GLY A 123 31.26 -10.67 3.74
N SER A 124 30.39 -10.52 2.73
CA SER A 124 29.20 -11.38 2.60
C SER A 124 29.53 -12.85 2.26
N SER A 125 30.77 -13.16 1.84
CA SER A 125 31.22 -14.52 1.51
C SER A 125 31.38 -15.40 2.74
N VAL A 126 31.42 -14.81 3.95
CA VAL A 126 31.38 -15.55 5.24
C VAL A 126 30.13 -16.44 5.35
N ALA A 127 29.06 -16.17 4.59
CA ALA A 127 27.90 -17.04 4.49
C ALA A 127 28.27 -18.50 4.13
N SER A 128 29.32 -18.72 3.33
CA SER A 128 29.81 -20.06 2.99
C SER A 128 30.37 -20.83 4.21
N ARG A 129 30.76 -20.12 5.28
CA ARG A 129 31.24 -20.69 6.56
C ARG A 129 30.12 -20.84 7.60
N LEU A 130 28.92 -20.33 7.32
CA LEU A 130 27.80 -20.25 8.25
C LEU A 130 26.59 -21.05 7.71
N PRO A 131 26.52 -22.37 7.96
CA PRO A 131 25.49 -23.23 7.38
C PRO A 131 24.09 -22.75 7.78
N GLY A 132 23.25 -22.48 6.77
CA GLY A 132 21.89 -21.97 6.96
C GLY A 132 21.74 -20.45 6.99
N ARG A 133 22.84 -19.67 6.97
CA ARG A 133 22.79 -18.20 6.82
C ARG A 133 22.91 -17.80 5.35
N THR A 134 22.15 -16.78 4.96
CA THR A 134 22.26 -16.17 3.61
C THR A 134 23.24 -14.99 3.64
N PRO A 135 23.89 -14.64 2.51
CA PRO A 135 24.73 -13.45 2.42
C PRO A 135 24.03 -12.16 2.86
N ALA A 136 22.73 -12.03 2.60
CA ALA A 136 21.92 -10.91 3.06
C ALA A 136 21.76 -10.87 4.60
N ALA A 137 21.58 -12.03 5.25
CA ALA A 137 21.52 -12.11 6.71
C ALA A 137 22.86 -11.74 7.36
N VAL A 138 23.97 -12.21 6.77
CA VAL A 138 25.35 -11.87 7.19
C VAL A 138 25.58 -10.35 7.14
N ILE A 139 25.24 -9.68 6.03
CA ILE A 139 25.36 -8.21 5.90
C ILE A 139 24.53 -7.48 6.96
N ILE A 140 23.27 -7.90 7.17
CA ILE A 140 22.39 -7.28 8.16
C ILE A 140 22.94 -7.44 9.57
N GLN A 141 23.49 -8.60 9.92
CA GLN A 141 24.04 -8.84 11.25
C GLN A 141 25.37 -8.12 11.48
N ALA A 142 26.29 -8.13 10.50
CA ALA A 142 27.52 -7.36 10.60
C ALA A 142 27.23 -5.87 10.81
N GLY A 143 26.24 -5.33 10.09
CA GLY A 143 25.75 -3.96 10.32
C GLY A 143 25.15 -3.70 11.70
N LYS A 144 24.52 -4.70 12.34
CA LYS A 144 24.05 -4.61 13.74
C LYS A 144 25.18 -4.70 14.76
N LEU A 145 26.21 -5.48 14.46
CA LEU A 145 27.41 -5.65 15.29
C LEU A 145 28.45 -4.53 15.08
N GLY A 146 28.21 -3.60 14.15
CA GLY A 146 29.14 -2.53 13.80
C GLY A 146 30.36 -2.98 12.97
N ILE A 147 30.40 -4.24 12.52
CA ILE A 147 31.54 -4.81 11.80
C ILE A 147 31.54 -4.30 10.37
N VAL A 148 32.66 -3.68 9.96
CA VAL A 148 32.86 -3.13 8.61
C VAL A 148 33.68 -4.11 7.77
N PHE A 149 33.37 -4.20 6.47
CA PHE A 149 34.18 -4.93 5.50
C PHE A 149 35.35 -4.03 5.03
N GLU A 150 36.56 -4.56 5.12
CA GLU A 150 37.84 -3.91 4.80
C GLU A 150 38.46 -4.43 3.49
N GLY A 151 37.92 -5.51 2.92
CA GLY A 151 38.40 -6.11 1.67
C GLY A 151 38.33 -5.17 0.45
N SER A 152 39.05 -5.55 -0.62
CA SER A 152 39.50 -4.62 -1.67
C SER A 152 38.41 -3.76 -2.32
N GLN A 153 38.77 -2.48 -2.54
CA GLN A 153 37.94 -1.41 -3.13
C GLN A 153 37.32 -1.76 -4.50
N GLU A 154 37.82 -2.80 -5.17
CA GLU A 154 37.49 -3.16 -6.55
C GLU A 154 36.12 -3.85 -6.70
N THR A 155 35.63 -4.57 -5.68
CA THR A 155 34.49 -5.48 -5.86
C THR A 155 33.19 -5.07 -5.15
N PHE A 156 33.24 -4.24 -4.11
CA PHE A 156 32.06 -3.79 -3.37
C PHE A 156 31.89 -2.27 -3.38
N HIS A 157 31.00 -1.78 -4.25
CA HIS A 157 30.40 -0.44 -4.20
C HIS A 157 31.28 0.66 -3.60
N GLN A 158 32.48 0.87 -4.18
CA GLN A 158 33.45 1.90 -3.77
C GLN A 158 32.68 3.16 -3.33
N ARG A 159 32.80 3.54 -2.06
CA ARG A 159 31.92 4.57 -1.48
C ARG A 159 32.07 5.86 -2.30
N TRP A 160 30.96 6.57 -2.55
CA TRP A 160 31.03 7.87 -3.22
C TRP A 160 31.88 8.81 -2.37
N SER A 161 33.03 9.25 -2.88
CA SER A 161 33.89 10.21 -2.19
C SER A 161 33.17 11.55 -2.04
N ASP A 162 33.52 12.37 -1.06
CA ASP A 162 32.85 13.67 -0.91
C ASP A 162 33.03 14.58 -2.12
N GLU A 163 34.12 14.39 -2.89
CA GLU A 163 34.33 15.11 -4.14
C GLU A 163 33.42 14.59 -5.26
N GLU A 164 33.25 13.27 -5.41
CA GLU A 164 32.29 12.72 -6.37
C GLU A 164 30.85 13.13 -6.03
N LYS A 165 30.51 13.23 -4.73
CA LYS A 165 29.22 13.74 -4.27
C LYS A 165 29.01 15.18 -4.73
N ARG A 166 29.97 16.08 -4.47
CA ARG A 166 29.92 17.49 -4.92
C ARG A 166 29.85 17.60 -6.44
N LEU A 167 30.62 16.79 -7.16
CA LEU A 167 30.65 16.78 -8.62
C LEU A 167 29.30 16.35 -9.20
N LEU A 168 28.64 15.34 -8.62
CA LEU A 168 27.32 14.88 -9.06
C LEU A 168 26.20 15.83 -8.62
N GLU A 169 26.31 16.45 -7.44
CA GLU A 169 25.41 17.50 -6.96
C GLU A 169 25.38 18.69 -7.93
N ARG A 170 26.56 19.17 -8.35
CA ARG A 170 26.75 20.28 -9.30
C ARG A 170 26.26 19.93 -10.70
N ASN A 171 26.45 18.70 -11.17
CA ASN A 171 26.13 18.28 -12.54
C ASN A 171 24.79 17.52 -12.68
N ARG A 172 24.00 17.41 -11.61
CA ARG A 172 22.77 16.59 -11.50
C ARG A 172 21.74 16.79 -12.63
N TYR A 173 21.66 17.99 -13.20
CA TYR A 173 20.74 18.34 -14.29
C TYR A 173 21.16 17.76 -15.65
N LEU A 174 22.41 17.29 -15.80
CA LEU A 174 22.90 16.75 -17.06
C LEU A 174 22.24 15.40 -17.41
N PRO A 175 22.07 15.10 -18.72
CA PRO A 175 21.66 13.79 -19.18
C PRO A 175 22.62 12.69 -18.68
N LEU A 176 22.08 11.48 -18.45
CA LEU A 176 22.85 10.38 -17.87
C LEU A 176 24.10 10.01 -18.70
N ALA A 177 24.07 10.24 -20.01
CA ALA A 177 25.22 10.03 -20.90
C ALA A 177 26.38 11.01 -20.64
N LYS A 178 26.09 12.29 -20.36
CA LYS A 178 27.12 13.27 -19.96
C LYS A 178 27.62 12.99 -18.54
N LEU A 179 26.74 12.56 -17.64
CA LEU A 179 27.14 12.13 -16.30
C LEU A 179 28.09 10.92 -16.32
N THR A 180 27.88 9.92 -17.19
CA THR A 180 28.81 8.78 -17.29
C THR A 180 30.21 9.16 -17.77
N VAL A 181 30.36 10.25 -18.53
CA VAL A 181 31.69 10.77 -18.92
C VAL A 181 32.40 11.44 -17.74
N LEU A 182 31.66 12.04 -16.80
CA LEU A 182 32.22 12.66 -15.60
C LEU A 182 32.60 11.66 -14.49
N PHE A 183 32.20 10.40 -14.61
CA PHE A 183 32.46 9.34 -13.64
C PHE A 183 32.93 8.05 -14.35
N PRO A 184 34.12 8.05 -15.00
CA PRO A 184 34.61 6.90 -15.77
C PRO A 184 34.77 5.64 -14.92
N GLU A 185 35.25 5.78 -13.68
CA GLU A 185 35.38 4.70 -12.68
C GLU A 185 34.02 4.13 -12.21
N ARG A 186 32.89 4.72 -12.61
CA ARG A 186 31.57 4.38 -12.08
C ARG A 186 30.65 3.81 -13.14
N THR A 187 30.08 2.65 -12.84
CA THR A 187 29.01 2.09 -13.67
C THR A 187 27.83 3.06 -13.79
N LYS A 188 27.24 3.13 -14.99
CA LYS A 188 26.02 3.90 -15.30
C LYS A 188 24.86 3.65 -14.32
N ALA A 189 24.80 2.44 -13.75
CA ALA A 189 23.83 2.07 -12.72
C ALA A 189 24.11 2.71 -11.34
N SER A 190 25.39 2.82 -10.93
CA SER A 190 25.81 3.52 -9.70
C SER A 190 25.45 5.00 -9.78
N VAL A 191 25.85 5.69 -10.85
CA VAL A 191 25.58 7.13 -11.07
C VAL A 191 24.08 7.42 -11.07
N ARG A 192 23.27 6.58 -11.75
CA ARG A 192 21.80 6.70 -11.75
C ARG A 192 21.21 6.54 -10.34
N SER A 193 21.65 5.52 -9.60
CA SER A 193 21.12 5.21 -8.26
C SER A 193 21.50 6.29 -7.24
N TYR A 194 22.73 6.81 -7.29
CA TYR A 194 23.16 7.88 -6.40
C TYR A 194 22.46 9.21 -6.69
N ARG A 195 22.23 9.55 -7.97
CA ARG A 195 21.41 10.70 -8.36
C ARG A 195 19.97 10.59 -7.81
N GLN A 196 19.38 9.40 -7.83
CA GLN A 196 18.06 9.16 -7.24
C GLN A 196 18.08 9.29 -5.70
N LEU A 197 19.17 8.88 -5.04
CA LEU A 197 19.34 9.05 -3.59
C LEU A 197 19.50 10.53 -3.20
N LEU A 198 20.29 11.32 -3.93
CA LEU A 198 20.44 12.76 -3.71
C LEU A 198 19.12 13.51 -3.87
N ASN A 199 18.32 13.17 -4.88
CA ASN A 199 16.99 13.76 -5.06
C ASN A 199 16.08 13.45 -3.86
N LYS A 200 15.99 12.18 -3.45
CA LYS A 200 15.21 11.79 -2.25
C LYS A 200 15.69 12.50 -0.98
N ARG A 201 17.01 12.64 -0.79
CA ARG A 201 17.57 13.38 0.35
C ARG A 201 17.15 14.85 0.31
N ARG A 202 17.25 15.51 -0.85
CA ARG A 202 16.76 16.89 -1.01
C ARG A 202 15.25 17.00 -0.78
N ASP A 203 14.45 16.05 -1.24
CA ASP A 203 13.00 16.05 -1.00
C ASP A 203 12.70 15.95 0.51
N SER A 204 13.46 15.13 1.26
CA SER A 204 13.34 15.04 2.72
C SER A 204 13.91 16.26 3.46
N THR A 205 15.04 16.84 3.03
CA THR A 205 15.62 18.04 3.67
C THR A 205 14.78 19.28 3.37
N SER A 206 14.22 19.40 2.16
CA SER A 206 13.27 20.45 1.76
C SER A 206 11.95 20.35 2.53
N CYS A 207 11.52 19.15 2.94
CA CYS A 207 10.36 19.01 3.81
C CYS A 207 10.71 19.21 5.31
N HIS A 208 11.96 18.96 5.74
CA HIS A 208 12.41 19.20 7.12
C HIS A 208 12.77 20.67 7.39
N SER A 209 13.43 21.39 6.47
CA SER A 209 13.76 22.81 6.70
C SER A 209 12.49 23.65 6.74
N LYS A 210 11.52 23.36 5.87
CA LYS A 210 10.15 23.92 5.92
C LYS A 210 9.35 23.57 7.20
N MET A 211 9.84 22.67 8.06
CA MET A 211 9.23 22.36 9.35
C MET A 211 9.86 23.10 10.54
N ASN A 212 11.10 23.61 10.41
CA ASN A 212 11.84 24.21 11.52
C ASN A 212 11.92 25.75 11.48
N GLU A 213 11.71 26.41 10.34
CA GLU A 213 11.42 27.86 10.32
C GLU A 213 9.93 28.10 10.61
N ARG A 214 9.58 27.92 11.89
CA ARG A 214 8.24 28.17 12.41
C ARG A 214 8.25 29.54 13.09
N GLU A 215 7.74 30.56 12.40
CA GLU A 215 7.55 31.89 12.99
C GLU A 215 6.71 31.76 14.28
N LYS A 216 7.21 32.33 15.38
CA LYS A 216 6.52 32.37 16.68
C LYS A 216 5.28 33.28 16.55
N GLY A 217 4.17 32.71 16.13
CA GLY A 217 2.90 33.42 15.94
C GLY A 217 1.96 32.78 14.91
N ALA A 218 2.44 31.90 14.03
CA ALA A 218 1.61 31.25 13.04
C ALA A 218 0.59 30.27 13.69
N PRO A 219 -0.70 30.29 13.30
CA PRO A 219 -1.73 29.42 13.88
C PRO A 219 -1.43 27.94 13.61
N GLU A 220 -1.87 27.08 14.53
CA GLU A 220 -1.58 25.64 14.47
C GLU A 220 -1.99 25.03 13.12
N ALA A 221 -1.04 24.31 12.50
CA ALA A 221 -1.25 23.62 11.23
C ALA A 221 -2.42 22.63 11.37
N ARG A 222 -3.57 23.01 10.81
CA ARG A 222 -4.86 22.32 10.95
C ARG A 222 -4.77 20.93 10.32
N ASN A 223 -4.35 19.94 11.11
CA ASN A 223 -4.12 18.59 10.62
C ASN A 223 -5.43 17.89 10.23
N HIS A 224 -5.32 16.63 9.79
CA HIS A 224 -6.44 15.78 9.36
C HIS A 224 -7.48 15.44 10.45
N HIS A 225 -7.27 15.95 11.67
CA HIS A 225 -8.19 15.87 12.81
C HIS A 225 -8.92 17.20 13.11
N THR A 226 -8.53 18.31 12.46
CA THR A 226 -9.21 19.59 12.64
C THR A 226 -10.37 19.69 11.67
N ASP A 227 -11.56 20.03 12.18
CA ASP A 227 -12.79 20.14 11.39
C ASP A 227 -12.67 21.12 10.22
N TRP A 228 -13.58 20.96 9.27
CA TRP A 228 -13.72 21.83 8.11
C TRP A 228 -14.72 22.94 8.44
N ASN A 229 -14.25 24.19 8.50
CA ASN A 229 -15.15 25.34 8.51
C ASN A 229 -15.81 25.50 7.12
N ASP A 230 -16.84 26.32 7.03
CA ASP A 230 -17.58 26.54 5.78
C ASP A 230 -16.76 27.31 4.73
N GLU A 231 -15.72 28.05 5.15
CA GLU A 231 -14.80 28.78 4.27
C GLU A 231 -13.77 27.86 3.58
N ASP A 232 -13.01 27.03 4.34
CA ASP A 232 -12.09 26.02 3.78
C ASP A 232 -12.87 25.11 2.82
N SER A 233 -14.13 24.84 3.17
CA SER A 233 -15.10 24.05 2.40
C SER A 233 -15.54 24.69 1.08
N ALA A 234 -16.01 25.94 1.11
CA ALA A 234 -16.41 26.67 -0.10
C ALA A 234 -15.21 26.92 -1.03
N PHE A 235 -14.03 27.16 -0.46
CA PHE A 235 -12.77 27.23 -1.19
C PHE A 235 -12.47 25.91 -1.92
N LEU A 236 -12.64 24.76 -1.26
CA LEU A 236 -12.51 23.46 -1.94
C LEU A 236 -13.51 23.28 -3.08
N GLU A 237 -14.78 23.61 -2.88
CA GLU A 237 -15.80 23.44 -3.93
C GLU A 237 -15.54 24.31 -5.16
N THR A 238 -14.95 25.50 -4.96
CA THR A 238 -14.63 26.44 -6.03
C THR A 238 -13.37 26.03 -6.81
N TRP A 239 -12.32 25.59 -6.11
CA TRP A 239 -10.98 25.44 -6.70
C TRP A 239 -10.53 24.00 -6.94
N TYR A 240 -11.17 22.99 -6.32
CA TYR A 240 -10.76 21.60 -6.46
C TYR A 240 -11.02 21.02 -7.85
N GLY A 241 -9.96 20.80 -8.61
CA GLY A 241 -9.99 20.35 -10.01
C GLY A 241 -9.63 21.45 -11.01
N THR A 242 -9.75 22.72 -10.61
CA THR A 242 -9.24 23.90 -11.32
C THR A 242 -7.78 24.16 -10.94
N MET A 243 -7.48 24.12 -9.64
CA MET A 243 -6.13 24.24 -9.08
C MET A 243 -5.57 22.86 -8.72
N SER A 244 -4.24 22.76 -8.65
CA SER A 244 -3.58 21.52 -8.22
C SER A 244 -3.88 21.21 -6.75
N THR A 245 -3.97 19.92 -6.41
CA THR A 245 -4.23 19.50 -5.01
C THR A 245 -3.11 19.89 -4.05
N GLU A 246 -1.95 20.22 -4.61
CA GLU A 246 -0.75 20.76 -4.01
C GLU A 246 -0.96 22.21 -3.58
N LEU A 247 -1.40 23.11 -4.48
CA LEU A 247 -1.63 24.52 -4.15
C LEU A 247 -2.79 24.71 -3.17
N ILE A 248 -3.85 23.91 -3.32
CA ILE A 248 -5.01 23.92 -2.40
C ILE A 248 -4.59 23.48 -0.99
N ALA A 249 -3.71 22.48 -0.88
CA ALA A 249 -3.15 22.04 0.39
C ALA A 249 -2.27 23.12 1.03
N GLU A 250 -1.49 23.85 0.23
CA GLU A 250 -0.64 24.96 0.66
C GLU A 250 -1.46 26.16 1.17
N ILE A 251 -2.47 26.61 0.41
CA ILE A 251 -3.33 27.75 0.76
C ILE A 251 -4.15 27.48 2.04
N LEU A 252 -4.73 26.28 2.18
CA LEU A 252 -5.53 25.93 3.36
C LEU A 252 -4.69 25.47 4.57
N GLY A 253 -3.36 25.40 4.44
CA GLY A 253 -2.48 24.86 5.50
C GLY A 253 -2.76 23.39 5.86
N ARG A 254 -3.33 22.61 4.94
CA ARG A 254 -3.76 21.21 5.15
C ARG A 254 -2.86 20.23 4.40
N SER A 255 -2.83 18.96 4.82
CA SER A 255 -2.16 17.93 4.01
C SER A 255 -2.95 17.58 2.73
N ARG A 256 -2.26 17.26 1.62
CA ARG A 256 -2.89 16.75 0.38
C ARG A 256 -3.80 15.54 0.60
N ARG A 257 -3.53 14.73 1.63
CA ARG A 257 -4.37 13.58 2.02
C ARG A 257 -5.65 14.04 2.72
N ALA A 258 -5.60 15.08 3.54
CA ALA A 258 -6.79 15.71 4.13
C ALA A 258 -7.71 16.28 3.04
N ILE A 259 -7.16 17.03 2.05
CA ILE A 259 -7.95 17.53 0.90
C ILE A 259 -8.69 16.39 0.18
N LYS A 260 -7.98 15.32 -0.18
CA LYS A 260 -8.55 14.17 -0.90
C LYS A 260 -9.57 13.38 -0.06
N LEU A 261 -9.39 13.34 1.26
CA LEU A 261 -10.32 12.70 2.18
C LEU A 261 -11.57 13.56 2.41
N ALA A 262 -11.41 14.88 2.51
CA ALA A 262 -12.50 15.84 2.63
C ALA A 262 -13.41 15.79 1.42
N VAL A 263 -12.88 15.94 0.20
CA VAL A 263 -13.70 15.83 -1.03
C VAL A 263 -14.41 14.46 -1.12
N ARG A 264 -13.72 13.37 -0.77
CA ARG A 264 -14.30 12.02 -0.74
C ARG A 264 -15.46 11.88 0.26
N ASN A 265 -15.34 12.47 1.43
CA ASN A 265 -16.34 12.38 2.49
C ASN A 265 -17.49 13.37 2.26
N ARG A 266 -17.18 14.59 1.79
CA ARG A 266 -18.13 15.69 1.61
C ARG A 266 -18.99 15.54 0.35
N MET A 267 -18.55 14.77 -0.65
CA MET A 267 -19.42 14.26 -1.73
C MET A 267 -20.53 13.29 -1.23
N VAL A 268 -20.56 12.92 0.05
CA VAL A 268 -21.65 12.18 0.70
C VAL A 268 -22.60 13.11 1.49
N THR A 269 -22.18 14.34 1.81
CA THR A 269 -22.90 15.28 2.70
C THR A 269 -22.95 16.69 2.08
N GLY A 270 -23.97 16.97 1.27
CA GLY A 270 -23.98 18.15 0.39
C GLY A 270 -24.83 19.34 0.86
N GLN A 271 -24.23 20.53 0.73
CA GLN A 271 -24.75 21.90 0.60
C GLN A 271 -23.76 22.62 -0.35
N VAL A 272 -24.05 23.69 -1.10
CA VAL A 272 -25.28 24.49 -1.24
C VAL A 272 -25.51 24.90 -2.73
N GLU A 273 -26.28 25.96 -3.05
CA GLU A 273 -26.47 26.51 -4.40
C GLU A 273 -25.22 27.24 -4.97
N SER A 274 -25.00 27.37 -6.30
CA SER A 274 -25.26 28.52 -7.20
C SER A 274 -24.51 29.82 -6.81
N ALA A 275 -23.94 30.61 -7.72
CA ALA A 275 -23.96 30.64 -9.19
C ALA A 275 -22.49 30.77 -9.72
N THR A 276 -22.13 31.16 -10.95
CA THR A 276 -22.84 31.53 -12.18
C THR A 276 -22.35 30.62 -13.34
N GLY A 277 -21.98 31.17 -14.51
CA GLY A 277 -21.24 30.49 -15.58
C GLY A 277 -20.91 31.45 -16.73
N ILE A 278 -19.74 31.27 -17.37
CA ILE A 278 -19.40 31.80 -18.70
C ILE A 278 -18.73 30.68 -19.49
N SER A 279 -18.98 30.63 -20.80
CA SER A 279 -18.65 29.54 -21.73
C SER A 279 -17.58 29.96 -22.74
N LEU A 280 -16.73 29.02 -23.19
CA LEU A 280 -16.62 28.59 -24.60
C LEU A 280 -15.44 27.61 -24.83
N SER A 281 -15.67 26.62 -25.72
CA SER A 281 -14.75 25.80 -26.55
C SER A 281 -13.29 25.52 -26.11
N ASP A 282 -12.73 24.31 -26.23
CA ASP A 282 -12.97 23.31 -27.29
C ASP A 282 -12.70 21.84 -26.84
N SER A 283 -13.45 20.92 -27.47
CA SER A 283 -13.21 19.49 -27.72
C SER A 283 -12.57 18.54 -26.67
N ARG A 284 -13.32 17.47 -26.35
CA ARG A 284 -12.93 16.21 -25.65
C ARG A 284 -12.79 16.23 -24.12
N SER A 285 -13.39 17.21 -23.44
CA SER A 285 -13.43 17.25 -21.98
C SER A 285 -14.58 16.43 -21.37
N LYS A 286 -14.22 15.63 -20.36
CA LYS A 286 -15.06 14.76 -19.49
C LYS A 286 -16.49 15.29 -19.28
N LEU A 287 -17.50 14.40 -19.31
CA LEU A 287 -18.90 14.75 -18.94
C LEU A 287 -18.96 15.44 -17.57
N VAL A 288 -19.03 16.77 -17.58
CA VAL A 288 -19.31 17.58 -16.40
C VAL A 288 -20.71 17.25 -15.94
N GLN A 289 -20.84 16.79 -14.70
CA GLN A 289 -22.15 16.52 -14.11
C GLN A 289 -22.91 17.85 -13.99
N ARG A 290 -23.85 18.10 -14.91
CA ARG A 290 -24.74 19.28 -14.87
C ARG A 290 -25.44 19.34 -13.50
N LYS A 291 -25.73 20.52 -12.96
CA LYS A 291 -26.57 20.63 -11.75
C LYS A 291 -27.98 20.07 -12.05
N TRP A 292 -28.66 19.52 -11.04
CA TRP A 292 -30.05 19.04 -11.18
C TRP A 292 -30.99 20.26 -11.15
N SER A 293 -31.82 20.39 -12.18
CA SER A 293 -32.83 21.46 -12.29
C SER A 293 -34.03 21.24 -11.36
N GLN A 294 -34.81 22.29 -11.12
CA GLN A 294 -36.06 22.25 -10.34
C GLN A 294 -37.03 21.20 -10.91
N GLU A 295 -37.18 21.18 -12.24
CA GLU A 295 -38.02 20.23 -12.98
C GLU A 295 -37.52 18.78 -12.86
N GLU A 296 -36.21 18.55 -12.95
CA GLU A 296 -35.64 17.22 -12.73
C GLU A 296 -35.86 16.74 -11.29
N TRP A 297 -35.81 17.63 -10.30
CA TRP A 297 -36.15 17.30 -8.91
C TRP A 297 -37.63 16.96 -8.72
N GLN A 298 -38.54 17.77 -9.27
CA GLN A 298 -39.99 17.49 -9.22
C GLN A 298 -40.34 16.18 -9.93
N ARG A 299 -39.72 15.92 -11.09
CA ARG A 299 -39.91 14.66 -11.85
C ARG A 299 -39.34 13.46 -11.10
N LEU A 300 -38.20 13.61 -10.42
CA LEU A 300 -37.63 12.57 -9.56
C LEU A 300 -38.52 12.30 -8.34
N GLU A 301 -39.10 13.35 -7.75
CA GLU A 301 -40.01 13.25 -6.61
C GLU A 301 -41.34 12.57 -6.98
N ALA A 302 -41.94 12.90 -8.12
CA ALA A 302 -43.13 12.21 -8.61
C ALA A 302 -42.87 10.71 -8.86
N ASN A 303 -41.69 10.35 -9.36
CA ASN A 303 -41.36 8.99 -9.79
C ASN A 303 -40.49 8.20 -8.79
N HIS A 304 -40.26 8.70 -7.57
CA HIS A 304 -39.31 8.13 -6.60
C HIS A 304 -39.61 6.69 -6.16
N HIS A 305 -40.82 6.19 -6.43
CA HIS A 305 -41.30 4.85 -6.12
C HIS A 305 -40.90 3.81 -7.18
N LEU A 306 -40.48 4.25 -8.38
CA LEU A 306 -40.09 3.36 -9.48
C LEU A 306 -38.70 2.74 -9.28
N PRO A 307 -38.42 1.55 -9.84
CA PRO A 307 -37.09 0.94 -9.78
C PRO A 307 -36.04 1.76 -10.55
N LEU A 308 -34.77 1.64 -10.14
CA LEU A 308 -33.68 2.47 -10.65
C LEU A 308 -33.48 2.39 -12.19
N ALA A 309 -33.86 1.28 -12.82
CA ALA A 309 -33.77 1.11 -14.27
C ALA A 309 -34.74 2.07 -15.01
N GLU A 310 -36.02 2.05 -14.63
CA GLU A 310 -37.07 2.92 -15.16
C GLU A 310 -36.80 4.39 -14.81
N LEU A 311 -36.38 4.66 -13.56
CA LEU A 311 -35.92 6.00 -13.16
C LEU A 311 -34.77 6.51 -14.02
N THR A 312 -33.83 5.65 -14.44
CA THR A 312 -32.72 6.08 -15.31
C THR A 312 -33.22 6.39 -16.72
N ALA A 313 -34.22 5.66 -17.24
CA ALA A 313 -34.83 5.93 -18.54
C ALA A 313 -35.52 7.31 -18.60
N LEU A 314 -36.06 7.79 -17.46
CA LEU A 314 -36.65 9.13 -17.35
C LEU A 314 -35.61 10.28 -17.41
N PHE A 315 -34.32 9.99 -17.28
CA PHE A 315 -33.24 10.98 -17.29
C PHE A 315 -32.09 10.58 -18.26
N PRO A 316 -32.31 10.56 -19.58
CA PRO A 316 -31.32 10.07 -20.56
C PRO A 316 -30.01 10.89 -20.60
N GLY A 317 -30.01 12.12 -20.08
CA GLY A 317 -28.80 12.94 -19.89
C GLY A 317 -28.02 12.66 -18.59
N ARG A 318 -28.44 11.68 -17.78
CA ARG A 318 -27.89 11.37 -16.45
C ARG A 318 -27.38 9.93 -16.39
N THR A 319 -26.29 9.71 -15.65
CA THR A 319 -25.81 8.36 -15.39
C THR A 319 -26.68 7.69 -14.32
N PRO A 320 -26.81 6.34 -14.31
CA PRO A 320 -27.57 5.62 -13.27
C PRO A 320 -27.08 5.94 -11.85
N MET A 321 -25.79 6.27 -11.69
CA MET A 321 -25.20 6.68 -10.41
C MET A 321 -25.63 8.10 -10.00
N ALA A 322 -25.78 9.02 -10.94
CA ALA A 322 -26.26 10.38 -10.67
C ALA A 322 -27.74 10.37 -10.23
N VAL A 323 -28.57 9.55 -10.88
CA VAL A 323 -29.99 9.33 -10.52
C VAL A 323 -30.09 8.70 -9.13
N ARG A 324 -29.36 7.61 -8.86
CA ARG A 324 -29.31 6.98 -7.53
C ARG A 324 -28.91 7.97 -6.42
N GLY A 325 -27.87 8.77 -6.67
CA GLY A 325 -27.41 9.80 -5.74
C GLY A 325 -28.45 10.91 -5.50
N ALA A 326 -29.29 11.22 -6.49
CA ALA A 326 -30.39 12.16 -6.33
C ALA A 326 -31.53 11.57 -5.49
N CYS A 327 -31.90 10.29 -5.69
CA CYS A 327 -32.88 9.60 -4.84
C CYS A 327 -32.46 9.61 -3.36
N SER A 328 -31.19 9.32 -3.06
CA SER A 328 -30.66 9.36 -1.68
C SER A 328 -30.70 10.77 -1.07
N ARG A 329 -30.54 11.82 -1.87
CA ARG A 329 -30.69 13.21 -1.41
C ARG A 329 -32.16 13.57 -1.16
N LEU A 330 -33.10 13.08 -1.99
CA LEU A 330 -34.53 13.30 -1.79
C LEU A 330 -35.02 12.65 -0.49
N THR A 331 -34.65 11.40 -0.23
CA THR A 331 -35.04 10.71 1.02
C THR A 331 -34.40 11.34 2.26
N ALA A 332 -33.17 11.84 2.17
CA ALA A 332 -32.55 12.62 3.24
C ALA A 332 -33.26 13.96 3.51
N ARG A 333 -33.70 14.68 2.47
CA ARG A 333 -34.50 15.91 2.62
C ARG A 333 -35.81 15.65 3.36
N ARG A 334 -36.59 14.64 2.94
CA ARG A 334 -37.86 14.28 3.61
C ARG A 334 -37.68 13.92 5.09
N LYS A 335 -36.60 13.20 5.46
CA LYS A 335 -36.27 12.89 6.86
C LYS A 335 -35.91 14.12 7.71
N LYS A 336 -35.45 15.22 7.10
CA LYS A 336 -35.09 16.46 7.80
C LYS A 336 -36.26 17.45 7.91
N THR A 337 -37.35 17.24 7.17
CA THR A 337 -38.54 18.11 7.17
C THR A 337 -39.76 17.49 7.86
N GLY A 338 -39.65 16.25 8.35
CA GLY A 338 -40.72 15.52 9.04
C GLY A 338 -40.29 14.98 10.40
N GLY A 339 -39.55 15.78 11.17
CA GLY A 339 -39.07 15.50 12.51
C GLY A 339 -38.97 16.77 13.34
#